data_AF-A0A9P0F8E6-F1
#
_entry.id   AF-A0A9P0F8E6-F1
#
_cell.length_a   1.000
_cell.length_b   1.000
_cell.length_c   1.000
_cell.angle_alpha   90.00
_cell.angle_beta   90.00
_cell.angle_gamma   90.00
#
_symmetry.space_group_name_H-M   'P 1'
#
loop_
_entity.id
_entity.type
_entity.pdbx_description
1 polymer ?
#
loop_
_entity_poly.entity_id
_entity_poly.type
_entity_poly.pdbx_seq_one_letter_code
_entity_poly.pdbx_strand_id
1 'polypeptide(L)'
;MPGWNCFTTSVSSATQSYFVCSWRRHSCDLVHAAAFQNILPRPFCKEGEKPEVKLQKVEAKFDSINVVAHVEKLGSAKQTMIAKEGDLSTHEKLCCGLSIFKIVLSRLQGFLDDPIWVGVPPTNGVMNIDERTEFHRLWSALQFVYSIPAGETEFSVKELFGESLNWAGCMMIVLLGQ
;
A
#
# COMPACT_ATOMS: atom_id res chain seq x y z
N MET A 1 23.07 -20.53 0.46
CA MET A 1 22.80 -19.84 -0.82
C MET A 1 22.17 -18.49 -0.53
N PRO A 2 22.93 -17.38 -0.61
CA PRO A 2 22.51 -16.06 -0.11
C PRO A 2 21.84 -15.18 -1.19
N GLY A 3 20.93 -15.73 -2.00
CA GLY A 3 20.36 -15.04 -3.18
C GLY A 3 18.94 -14.47 -3.04
N TRP A 4 18.22 -14.78 -1.97
CA TRP A 4 16.78 -14.50 -1.87
C TRP A 4 16.43 -13.14 -1.24
N ASN A 5 17.40 -12.43 -0.66
CA ASN A 5 17.15 -11.16 0.04
C ASN A 5 17.14 -9.91 -0.86
N CYS A 6 17.32 -10.04 -2.17
CA CYS A 6 17.30 -8.88 -3.09
C CYS A 6 15.93 -8.62 -3.75
N PHE A 7 14.95 -9.52 -3.62
CA PHE A 7 13.65 -9.35 -4.29
C PHE A 7 12.66 -8.44 -3.53
N THR A 8 12.98 -8.04 -2.30
CA THR A 8 12.06 -7.24 -1.46
C THR A 8 12.09 -5.73 -1.73
N THR A 9 12.92 -5.22 -2.65
CA THR A 9 13.21 -3.77 -2.74
C THR A 9 12.98 -3.12 -4.10
N SER A 10 12.44 -3.81 -5.11
CA SER A 10 11.98 -3.13 -6.33
C SER A 10 10.46 -3.20 -6.41
N VAL A 11 9.83 -2.21 -5.81
CA VAL A 11 8.39 -2.07 -5.69
C VAL A 11 7.97 -0.78 -6.41
N SER A 12 7.94 -0.78 -7.75
CA SER A 12 7.16 0.20 -8.51
C SER A 12 6.66 -0.34 -9.86
N SER A 13 5.33 -0.41 -10.04
CA SER A 13 4.73 -0.23 -11.37
C SER A 13 3.37 0.45 -11.23
N ALA A 14 3.01 1.25 -12.23
CA ALA A 14 2.16 2.45 -12.18
C ALA A 14 0.91 2.42 -11.28
N THR A 15 0.20 1.30 -11.14
CA THR A 15 -0.97 1.19 -10.24
C THR A 15 -0.61 1.42 -8.78
N GLN A 16 0.55 0.92 -8.35
CA GLN A 16 1.07 1.20 -7.02
C GLN A 16 1.55 2.64 -6.92
N SER A 17 2.10 3.21 -7.98
CA SER A 17 2.46 4.64 -8.01
C SER A 17 1.23 5.53 -7.87
N TYR A 18 0.11 5.22 -8.53
CA TYR A 18 -1.17 5.91 -8.32
C TYR A 18 -1.67 5.77 -6.88
N PHE A 19 -1.57 4.58 -6.30
CA PHE A 19 -1.94 4.35 -4.91
C PHE A 19 -1.05 5.15 -3.94
N VAL A 20 0.26 5.16 -4.14
CA VAL A 20 1.23 5.94 -3.34
C VAL A 20 1.00 7.43 -3.51
N CYS A 21 0.74 7.92 -4.73
CA CYS A 21 0.41 9.32 -4.99
C CYS A 21 -0.90 9.72 -4.31
N SER A 22 -1.93 8.87 -4.39
CA SER A 22 -3.22 9.08 -3.71
C SER A 22 -3.04 9.09 -2.19
N TRP A 23 -2.30 8.12 -1.64
CA TRP A 23 -1.98 8.04 -0.22
C TRP A 23 -1.22 9.29 0.26
N ARG A 24 -0.19 9.73 -0.49
CA ARG A 24 0.57 10.94 -0.19
C ARG A 24 -0.32 12.19 -0.15
N ARG A 25 -1.20 12.36 -1.14
CA ARG A 25 -2.15 13.47 -1.18
C ARG A 25 -3.06 13.44 0.04
N HIS A 26 -3.71 12.30 0.31
CA HIS A 26 -4.60 12.16 1.46
C HIS A 26 -3.89 12.41 2.81
N SER A 27 -2.64 11.94 2.97
CA SER A 27 -1.84 12.19 4.17
C SER A 27 -1.50 13.68 4.33
N CYS A 28 -1.11 14.37 3.26
CA CYS A 28 -0.93 15.82 3.31
C CYS A 28 -2.22 16.54 3.68
N ASP A 29 -3.36 16.13 3.12
CA ASP A 29 -4.66 16.73 3.44
C ASP A 29 -5.05 16.49 4.91
N LEU A 30 -4.72 15.32 5.48
CA LEU A 30 -4.94 15.04 6.91
C LEU A 30 -4.07 15.93 7.80
N VAL A 31 -2.79 16.11 7.46
CA VAL A 31 -1.89 16.97 8.25
C VAL A 31 -2.38 18.42 8.26
N HIS A 32 -2.88 18.92 7.12
CA HIS A 32 -3.46 20.27 7.07
C HIS A 32 -4.79 20.39 7.82
N ALA A 33 -5.61 19.33 7.81
CA ALA A 33 -6.89 19.30 8.53
C ALA A 33 -6.73 19.14 10.05
N ALA A 34 -5.66 18.46 10.50
CA ALA A 34 -5.45 18.06 11.90
C ALA A 34 -5.59 19.21 12.92
N ALA A 35 -5.12 20.42 12.57
CA ALA A 35 -5.22 21.59 13.45
C ALA A 35 -6.68 22.04 13.70
N PHE A 36 -7.56 21.86 12.73
CA PHE A 36 -8.98 22.23 12.80
C PHE A 36 -9.85 21.15 13.46
N GLN A 37 -9.33 19.93 13.54
CA GLN A 37 -9.98 18.73 14.10
C GLN A 37 -9.46 18.40 15.51
N ASN A 38 -8.63 19.26 16.09
CA ASN A 38 -7.99 19.04 17.39
C ASN A 38 -7.13 17.75 17.48
N ILE A 39 -6.57 17.32 16.34
CA ILE A 39 -5.62 16.20 16.29
C ILE A 39 -4.21 16.76 16.45
N LEU A 40 -3.73 16.79 17.69
CA LEU A 40 -2.47 17.42 18.03
C LEU A 40 -1.32 16.41 18.13
N PRO A 41 -0.13 16.72 17.58
CA PRO A 41 1.03 15.87 17.75
C PRO A 41 1.46 15.85 19.23
N ARG A 42 2.11 14.75 19.64
CA ARG A 42 2.60 14.61 21.01
C ARG A 42 3.64 15.71 21.32
N PRO A 43 3.44 16.53 22.36
CA PRO A 43 4.36 17.61 22.69
C PRO A 43 5.66 17.06 23.32
N PHE A 44 6.77 17.74 23.06
CA PHE A 44 8.05 17.43 23.70
C PHE A 44 7.99 17.68 25.21
N CYS A 45 8.42 16.70 26.01
CA CYS A 45 8.45 16.77 27.48
C CYS A 45 9.88 16.63 27.97
N LYS A 46 10.33 17.57 28.80
CA LYS A 46 11.63 17.51 29.49
C LYS A 46 11.53 16.55 30.69
N GLU A 47 12.67 16.10 31.21
CA GLU A 47 12.69 15.28 32.43
C GLU A 47 11.95 15.98 33.58
N GLY A 48 11.01 15.27 34.20
CA GLY A 48 10.16 15.77 35.29
C GLY A 48 8.85 16.42 34.88
N GLU A 49 8.58 16.62 33.59
CA GLU A 49 7.30 17.19 33.11
C GLU A 49 6.29 16.09 32.75
N LYS A 50 5.05 16.25 33.22
CA LYS A 50 3.94 15.34 32.85
C LYS A 50 3.42 15.68 31.44
N PRO A 51 3.38 14.72 30.51
CA PRO A 51 2.95 14.95 29.13
C PRO A 51 1.48 15.37 29.02
N GLU A 52 0.61 14.90 29.93
CA GLU A 52 -0.82 15.22 29.95
C GLU A 52 -1.07 16.71 30.15
N VAL A 53 -0.35 17.34 31.09
CA VAL A 53 -0.52 18.77 31.41
C VAL A 53 -0.06 19.64 30.25
N LYS A 54 0.97 19.20 29.52
CA LYS A 54 1.42 19.89 28.30
C LYS A 54 0.42 19.73 27.17
N LEU A 55 -0.13 18.53 26.98
CA LEU A 55 -1.14 18.29 25.96
C LEU A 55 -2.37 19.17 26.19
N GLN A 56 -2.90 19.22 27.42
CA GLN A 56 -4.03 20.10 27.79
C GLN A 56 -3.74 21.59 27.52
N LYS A 57 -2.52 22.05 27.80
CA LYS A 57 -2.12 23.44 27.49
C LYS A 57 -2.06 23.70 25.99
N VAL A 58 -1.73 22.71 25.18
CA VAL A 58 -1.71 22.84 23.71
C VAL A 58 -3.15 22.77 23.18
N GLU A 59 -3.99 21.85 23.66
CA GLU A 59 -5.42 21.78 23.34
C GLU A 59 -6.12 23.11 23.63
N ALA A 60 -5.89 23.71 24.80
CA ALA A 60 -6.46 25.01 25.14
C ALA A 60 -6.02 26.16 24.20
N LYS A 61 -4.82 26.07 23.60
CA LYS A 61 -4.36 27.06 22.60
C LYS A 61 -5.04 26.88 21.25
N PHE A 62 -5.35 25.65 20.87
CA PHE A 62 -5.94 25.30 19.58
C PHE A 62 -7.47 25.19 19.62
N ASP A 63 -8.11 25.28 20.79
CA ASP A 63 -9.57 25.25 20.96
C ASP A 63 -10.30 26.32 20.13
N SER A 64 -9.67 27.49 19.94
CA SER A 64 -10.20 28.59 19.11
C SER A 64 -10.31 28.25 17.62
N ILE A 65 -9.57 27.25 17.16
CA ILE A 65 -9.48 26.85 15.74
C ILE A 65 -10.32 25.59 15.46
N ASN A 66 -10.86 24.94 16.51
CA ASN A 66 -11.74 23.79 16.36
C ASN A 66 -13.05 24.19 15.66
N VAL A 67 -13.17 23.79 14.39
CA VAL A 67 -14.25 24.23 13.49
C VAL A 67 -15.60 23.68 13.93
N VAL A 68 -15.69 22.40 14.27
CA VAL A 68 -16.96 21.78 14.68
C VAL A 68 -17.46 22.41 15.99
N ALA A 69 -16.57 22.54 16.98
CA ALA A 69 -16.92 23.14 18.26
C ALA A 69 -17.37 24.62 18.14
N HIS A 70 -16.77 25.39 17.22
CA HIS A 70 -17.18 26.77 16.98
C HIS A 70 -18.50 26.87 16.21
N VAL A 71 -18.70 26.04 15.18
CA VAL A 71 -19.95 26.02 14.40
C VAL A 71 -21.12 25.51 15.26
N GLU A 72 -20.88 24.63 16.22
CA GLU A 72 -21.89 24.23 17.22
C GLU A 72 -22.28 25.38 18.16
N LYS A 73 -21.32 26.20 18.60
CA LYS A 73 -21.57 27.30 19.53
C LYS A 73 -22.24 28.50 18.86
N LEU A 74 -21.90 28.80 17.60
CA LEU A 74 -22.24 30.06 16.92
C LEU A 74 -23.11 29.89 15.67
N GLY A 75 -23.23 28.66 15.14
CA GLY A 75 -23.88 28.39 13.86
C GLY A 75 -25.36 28.02 13.97
N SER A 76 -26.01 27.97 12.80
CA SER A 76 -27.36 27.42 12.66
C SER A 76 -27.34 25.88 12.68
N ALA A 77 -28.48 25.26 13.01
CA ALA A 77 -28.62 23.80 13.01
C ALA A 77 -28.22 23.13 11.67
N LYS A 78 -28.47 23.81 10.54
CA LYS A 78 -28.03 23.32 9.22
C LYS A 78 -26.51 23.35 9.07
N GLN A 79 -25.86 24.42 9.52
CA GLN A 79 -24.40 24.55 9.45
C GLN A 79 -23.70 23.53 10.36
N THR A 80 -24.25 23.27 11.54
CA THR A 80 -23.74 22.23 12.45
C THR A 80 -23.80 20.85 11.80
N MET A 81 -24.91 20.51 11.14
CA MET A 81 -25.05 19.22 10.45
C MET A 81 -24.00 19.05 9.35
N ILE A 82 -23.83 20.08 8.51
CA ILE A 82 -22.86 20.08 7.41
C ILE A 82 -21.42 20.01 7.94
N ALA A 83 -21.10 20.73 9.01
CA ALA A 83 -19.77 20.72 9.61
C ALA A 83 -19.41 19.33 10.16
N LYS A 84 -20.35 18.63 10.79
CA LYS A 84 -20.14 17.25 11.29
C LYS A 84 -19.92 16.25 10.16
N GLU A 85 -20.68 16.36 9.07
CA GLU A 85 -20.53 15.49 7.90
C GLU A 85 -19.20 15.73 7.17
N GLY A 86 -18.80 17.00 7.04
CA GLY A 86 -17.51 17.38 6.46
C GLY A 86 -16.31 16.95 7.33
N ASP A 87 -16.45 17.00 8.65
CA ASP A 87 -15.44 16.53 9.60
C ASP A 87 -15.23 15.01 9.47
N LEU A 88 -16.32 14.24 9.47
CA LEU A 88 -16.29 12.78 9.25
C LEU A 88 -15.61 12.43 7.92
N SER A 89 -16.00 13.10 6.83
CA SER A 89 -15.43 12.89 5.49
C SER A 89 -13.92 13.20 5.44
N THR A 90 -13.45 14.14 6.26
CA THR A 90 -12.04 14.52 6.32
C THR A 90 -11.21 13.52 7.15
N HIS A 91 -11.84 12.88 8.13
CA HIS A 91 -11.28 11.84 9.01
C HIS A 91 -11.17 10.47 8.29
N GLU A 92 -12.20 10.09 7.54
CA GLU A 92 -12.32 8.77 6.89
C GLU A 92 -11.66 8.73 5.50
N LYS A 93 -10.35 8.96 5.45
CA LYS A 93 -9.58 8.80 4.20
C LYS A 93 -9.13 7.35 4.01
N LEU A 94 -9.04 6.92 2.74
CA LEU A 94 -8.57 5.58 2.35
C LEU A 94 -7.21 5.19 2.95
N CYS A 95 -6.36 6.20 3.25
CA CYS A 95 -5.06 5.99 3.89
C CYS A 95 -5.14 5.46 5.35
N CYS A 96 -6.32 5.50 5.99
CA CYS A 96 -6.52 5.12 7.38
C CYS A 96 -6.80 3.62 7.61
N GLY A 97 -6.72 2.77 6.57
CA GLY A 97 -6.83 1.31 6.76
C GLY A 97 -7.31 0.48 5.56
N LEU A 98 -7.63 1.11 4.43
CA LEU A 98 -8.13 0.41 3.24
C LEU A 98 -7.04 0.36 2.16
N SER A 99 -6.33 -0.77 2.09
CA SER A 99 -5.43 -1.04 0.98
C SER A 99 -6.20 -1.57 -0.22
N ILE A 100 -6.58 -0.67 -1.14
CA ILE A 100 -7.20 -1.02 -2.44
C ILE A 100 -6.33 -2.03 -3.19
N PHE A 101 -5.00 -1.92 -3.06
CA PHE A 101 -4.05 -2.84 -3.68
C PHE A 101 -4.30 -4.30 -3.26
N LYS A 102 -4.56 -4.55 -1.98
CA LYS A 102 -4.90 -5.90 -1.48
C LYS A 102 -6.18 -6.43 -2.12
N ILE A 103 -7.20 -5.58 -2.28
CA ILE A 103 -8.48 -5.96 -2.92
C ILE A 103 -8.27 -6.30 -4.39
N VAL A 104 -7.45 -5.52 -5.10
CA VAL A 104 -7.12 -5.79 -6.51
C VAL A 104 -6.37 -7.13 -6.63
N LEU A 105 -5.36 -7.37 -5.80
CA LEU A 105 -4.63 -8.64 -5.78
C LEU A 105 -5.53 -9.83 -5.48
N SER A 106 -6.44 -9.72 -4.50
CA SER A 106 -7.40 -10.79 -4.19
C SER A 106 -8.36 -11.07 -5.35
N ARG A 107 -8.76 -10.04 -6.12
CA ARG A 107 -9.58 -10.24 -7.32
C ARG A 107 -8.79 -10.91 -8.45
N LEU A 108 -7.53 -10.51 -8.63
CA LEU A 108 -6.64 -11.14 -9.62
C LEU A 108 -6.37 -12.60 -9.28
N GLN A 109 -6.25 -12.93 -8.00
CA GLN A 109 -6.12 -14.32 -7.54
C GLN A 109 -7.30 -15.17 -7.98
N GLY A 110 -8.53 -14.66 -7.90
CA GLY A 110 -9.72 -15.36 -8.37
C GLY A 110 -9.82 -15.55 -9.90
N PHE A 111 -8.90 -14.97 -10.68
CA PHE A 111 -8.78 -15.31 -12.11
C PHE A 111 -7.78 -16.44 -12.37
N LEU A 112 -7.03 -16.87 -11.34
CA LEU A 112 -6.01 -17.92 -11.41
C LEU A 112 -6.54 -19.25 -10.84
N ASP A 113 -7.81 -19.56 -11.10
CA ASP A 113 -8.49 -20.76 -10.59
C ASP A 113 -8.21 -22.04 -11.42
N ASP A 114 -7.57 -21.90 -12.58
CA ASP A 114 -7.30 -23.04 -13.46
C ASP A 114 -6.21 -23.96 -12.84
N PRO A 115 -6.45 -25.29 -12.76
CA PRO A 115 -5.49 -26.23 -12.20
C PRO A 115 -4.14 -26.25 -12.94
N ILE A 116 -4.05 -25.72 -14.16
CA ILE A 116 -2.78 -25.60 -14.91
C ILE A 116 -1.74 -24.74 -14.18
N TRP A 117 -2.15 -23.81 -13.32
CA TRP A 117 -1.23 -22.90 -12.63
C TRP A 117 -0.52 -23.54 -11.43
N VAL A 118 -1.20 -24.48 -10.77
CA VAL A 118 -0.71 -25.21 -9.59
C VAL A 118 -0.14 -26.57 -9.97
N GLY A 119 -0.66 -27.19 -11.03
CA GLY A 119 -0.22 -28.50 -11.48
C GLY A 119 -0.79 -29.65 -10.65
N VAL A 120 -0.17 -30.82 -10.80
CA VAL A 120 -0.60 -32.05 -10.11
C VAL A 120 -0.09 -32.03 -8.65
N PRO A 121 -0.90 -32.46 -7.67
CA PRO A 121 -0.44 -32.55 -6.29
C PRO A 121 0.79 -33.46 -6.17
N PRO A 122 1.72 -33.12 -5.26
CA PRO A 122 3.04 -33.71 -5.28
C PRO A 122 3.04 -35.19 -4.89
N THR A 123 3.76 -36.00 -5.66
CA THR A 123 3.89 -37.46 -5.45
C THR A 123 4.47 -37.80 -4.07
N ASN A 124 5.28 -36.90 -3.49
CA ASN A 124 5.87 -37.04 -2.15
C ASN A 124 5.00 -36.48 -1.01
N GLY A 125 3.82 -35.93 -1.31
CA GLY A 125 2.89 -35.35 -0.34
C GLY A 125 3.32 -34.04 0.30
N VAL A 126 4.45 -33.44 -0.14
CA VAL A 126 5.00 -32.21 0.46
C VAL A 126 5.19 -31.12 -0.59
N MET A 127 5.95 -31.34 -1.68
CA MET A 127 6.21 -30.35 -2.74
C MET A 127 6.83 -31.01 -3.97
N ASN A 128 6.49 -30.54 -5.18
CA ASN A 128 7.08 -31.05 -6.42
C ASN A 128 8.51 -30.51 -6.62
N ILE A 129 9.51 -31.39 -6.58
CA ILE A 129 10.93 -31.03 -6.74
C ILE A 129 11.42 -31.23 -8.18
N ASP A 130 10.89 -32.23 -8.88
CA ASP A 130 11.34 -32.59 -10.24
C ASP A 130 10.28 -32.35 -11.33
N GLU A 131 9.00 -32.26 -10.95
CA GLU A 131 7.88 -32.14 -11.88
C GLU A 131 7.72 -30.68 -12.34
N ARG A 132 7.69 -30.46 -13.67
CA ARG A 132 7.58 -29.13 -14.31
C ARG A 132 6.14 -28.64 -14.43
N THR A 133 5.32 -28.92 -13.42
CA THR A 133 3.87 -28.68 -13.46
C THR A 133 3.45 -27.33 -12.88
N GLU A 134 4.35 -26.64 -12.18
CA GLU A 134 4.08 -25.37 -11.50
C GLU A 134 4.55 -24.14 -12.30
N PHE A 135 3.81 -23.04 -12.20
CA PHE A 135 4.09 -21.79 -12.91
C PHE A 135 5.48 -21.20 -12.59
N HIS A 136 5.95 -21.28 -11.35
CA HIS A 136 7.27 -20.73 -10.96
C HIS A 136 8.43 -21.37 -11.75
N ARG A 137 8.28 -22.63 -12.21
CA ARG A 137 9.28 -23.32 -13.03
C ARG A 137 9.31 -22.82 -14.46
N LEU A 138 8.13 -22.60 -15.05
CA LEU A 138 8.00 -21.93 -16.34
C LEU A 138 8.61 -20.53 -16.26
N TRP A 139 8.30 -19.79 -15.20
CA TRP A 139 8.86 -18.45 -14.97
C TRP A 139 10.39 -18.48 -14.84
N SER A 140 10.95 -19.45 -14.12
CA SER A 140 12.41 -19.62 -14.01
C SER A 140 13.08 -19.89 -15.36
N ALA A 141 12.44 -20.68 -16.24
CA ALA A 141 12.94 -20.91 -17.59
C ALA A 141 12.87 -19.65 -18.47
N LEU A 142 11.78 -18.88 -18.38
CA LEU A 142 11.68 -17.58 -19.04
C LEU A 142 12.76 -16.61 -18.52
N GLN A 143 13.01 -16.61 -17.20
CA GLN A 143 14.05 -15.81 -16.57
C GLN A 143 15.44 -16.15 -17.03
N PHE A 144 15.71 -17.43 -17.26
CA PHE A 144 16.95 -17.85 -17.88
C PHE A 144 17.10 -17.24 -19.28
N VAL A 145 16.06 -17.32 -20.12
CA VAL A 145 16.09 -16.83 -21.51
C VAL A 145 16.33 -15.31 -21.57
N TYR A 146 15.60 -14.51 -20.80
CA TYR A 146 15.78 -13.04 -20.85
C TYR A 146 17.02 -12.54 -20.11
N SER A 147 17.71 -13.40 -19.36
CA SER A 147 19.00 -13.08 -18.74
C SER A 147 20.19 -13.32 -19.67
N ILE A 148 19.97 -13.95 -20.83
CA ILE A 148 21.00 -14.10 -21.87
C ILE A 148 21.29 -12.72 -22.46
N PRO A 149 22.57 -12.29 -22.52
CA PRO A 149 22.91 -11.00 -23.10
C PRO A 149 22.53 -10.96 -24.59
N ALA A 150 21.83 -9.90 -24.98
CA ALA A 150 21.49 -9.65 -26.38
C ALA A 150 22.73 -9.21 -27.17
N GLY A 151 22.73 -9.42 -28.49
CA GLY A 151 23.78 -8.91 -29.38
C GLY A 151 23.82 -7.38 -29.39
N GLU A 152 24.96 -6.79 -29.80
CA GLU A 152 25.18 -5.32 -29.78
C GLU A 152 24.14 -4.50 -30.59
N THR A 153 23.42 -5.13 -31.52
CA THR A 153 22.39 -4.49 -32.35
C THR A 153 20.96 -4.90 -31.99
N GLU A 154 20.77 -5.65 -30.91
CA GLU A 154 19.45 -6.17 -30.50
C GLU A 154 18.97 -5.50 -29.21
N PHE A 155 17.68 -5.21 -29.13
CA PHE A 155 17.07 -4.67 -27.91
C PHE A 155 16.98 -5.75 -26.84
N SER A 156 17.42 -5.45 -25.63
CA SER A 156 17.24 -6.34 -24.49
C SER A 156 15.78 -6.36 -24.03
N VAL A 157 15.37 -7.47 -23.40
CA VAL A 157 14.02 -7.62 -22.86
C VAL A 157 13.68 -6.54 -21.82
N LYS A 158 14.69 -6.04 -21.09
CA LYS A 158 14.54 -4.92 -20.15
C LYS A 158 14.23 -3.60 -20.85
N GLU A 159 14.81 -3.36 -22.03
CA GLU A 159 14.53 -2.14 -22.79
C GLU A 159 13.13 -2.17 -23.43
N LEU A 160 12.66 -3.37 -23.81
CA LEU A 160 11.34 -3.57 -24.43
C LEU A 160 10.19 -3.56 -23.41
N PHE A 161 10.34 -4.26 -22.29
CA PHE A 161 9.24 -4.50 -21.33
C PHE A 161 9.47 -3.87 -19.95
N GLY A 162 10.67 -3.35 -19.68
CA GLY A 162 11.02 -2.73 -18.40
C GLY A 162 10.90 -3.70 -17.23
N GLU A 163 10.45 -3.18 -16.09
CA GLU A 163 10.22 -3.95 -14.86
C GLU A 163 8.83 -4.62 -14.84
N SER A 164 7.93 -4.23 -15.75
CA SER A 164 6.52 -4.69 -15.75
C SER A 164 6.39 -6.20 -15.95
N LEU A 165 7.28 -6.79 -16.76
CA LEU A 165 7.34 -8.22 -16.99
C LEU A 165 7.67 -8.97 -15.69
N ASN A 166 8.69 -8.51 -14.96
CA ASN A 166 9.06 -9.09 -13.67
C ASN A 166 7.95 -8.93 -12.64
N TRP A 167 7.27 -7.77 -12.65
CA TRP A 167 6.11 -7.50 -11.81
C TRP A 167 4.98 -8.51 -12.03
N ALA A 168 4.61 -8.77 -13.28
CA ALA A 168 3.56 -9.72 -13.60
C ALA A 168 3.92 -11.15 -13.16
N GLY A 169 5.14 -11.61 -13.47
CA GLY A 169 5.59 -12.94 -13.10
C GLY A 169 5.70 -13.14 -11.58
N CYS A 170 6.32 -12.21 -10.88
CA CYS A 170 6.43 -12.27 -9.41
C CYS A 170 5.07 -12.17 -8.73
N MET A 171 4.17 -11.32 -9.25
CA MET A 171 2.80 -11.23 -8.74
C MET A 171 2.08 -12.58 -8.87
N MET A 172 2.14 -13.23 -10.03
CA MET A 172 1.50 -14.53 -10.24
C MET A 172 2.06 -15.60 -9.29
N ILE A 173 3.38 -15.66 -9.12
CA ILE A 173 4.03 -16.59 -8.17
C ILE A 173 3.51 -16.36 -6.74
N VAL A 174 3.48 -15.11 -6.28
CA VAL A 174 2.99 -14.75 -4.93
C VAL A 174 1.50 -15.07 -4.76
N LEU A 175 0.65 -14.82 -5.77
CA LEU A 175 -0.78 -15.11 -5.72
C LEU A 175 -1.09 -16.62 -5.71
N LEU A 176 -0.24 -17.42 -6.35
CA LEU A 176 -0.33 -18.88 -6.37
C LEU A 176 0.33 -19.53 -5.14
N GLY A 177 1.09 -18.76 -4.34
CA GLY A 177 1.78 -19.25 -3.15
C GLY A 177 3.01 -20.12 -3.45
N GLN A 178 3.67 -19.87 -4.59
CA GLN A 178 4.85 -20.60 -5.06
C GLN A 178 6.17 -19.85 -4.78
#